data_AF-A0A965PES0-F1
#
_entry.id   AF-A0A965PES0-F1
#
_cell.length_a   1.000
_cell.length_b   1.000
_cell.length_c   1.000
_cell.angle_alpha   90.00
_cell.angle_beta   90.00
_cell.angle_gamma   90.00
#
_symmetry.space_group_name_H-M   'P 1'
#
loop_
_entity.id
_entity.type
_entity.pdbx_description
1 polymer ?
#
loop_
_entity_poly.entity_id
_entity_poly.type
_entity_poly.pdbx_seq_one_letter_code
_entity_poly.pdbx_strand_id
1 'polypeptide(L)'
;MTLSNEYRFLRKLYKDVILGYSYIASENIYIKHPFEIDLGLIEDLYIQHFNEAKVRGLPDEKSKINELCKADLWTEDKEKKIIYNRKQVANLRDTLKKIIIKSQATTINNQIKGLEKESNEILKEREELLGVTAEKYANKRSNEMIIYRSIFKDSDLKINLFNEEDFEELDIKELSKYILIYNTVIDYFNQKNIKKMAVLPFFLNSLFLTENDIHIFYGKPIVELSTFQLELFSNGLMYKNILSKGASPIEEYYDDLDQLVDWYELNKNIGSASEVKHRSKEKDGATYIGASKDEIKSINQFDSKDEIIDIAKEAEKAGGELSMQDIIKLHGL
;
A
#
# COMPACT_ATOMS: atom_id res chain seq x y z
N MET A 1 3.22 20.87 4.98
CA MET A 1 2.78 21.38 3.65
C MET A 1 1.43 22.04 3.87
N THR A 2 1.19 23.26 3.39
CA THR A 2 -0.17 23.83 3.48
C THR A 2 -1.10 23.04 2.53
N LEU A 3 -2.40 22.93 2.85
CA LEU A 3 -3.38 22.22 2.01
C LEU A 3 -3.34 22.68 0.54
N SER A 4 -3.11 23.98 0.31
CA SER A 4 -2.93 24.56 -1.03
C SER A 4 -1.69 24.01 -1.77
N ASN A 5 -0.58 23.80 -1.06
CA ASN A 5 0.65 23.24 -1.64
C ASN A 5 0.50 21.75 -1.93
N GLU A 6 -0.18 21.00 -1.05
CA GLU A 6 -0.48 19.59 -1.27
C GLU A 6 -1.40 19.39 -2.48
N TYR A 7 -2.45 20.21 -2.61
CA TYR A 7 -3.34 20.18 -3.78
C TYR A 7 -2.61 20.47 -5.09
N ARG A 8 -1.69 21.45 -5.11
CA ARG A 8 -0.85 21.75 -6.28
C ARG A 8 0.05 20.57 -6.65
N PHE A 9 0.63 19.92 -5.64
CA PHE A 9 1.48 18.74 -5.84
C PHE A 9 0.66 17.57 -6.41
N LEU A 10 -0.49 17.24 -5.83
CA LEU A 10 -1.38 16.18 -6.33
C LEU A 10 -1.90 16.48 -7.73
N ARG A 11 -2.19 17.74 -8.05
CA ARG A 11 -2.57 18.14 -9.41
C ARG A 11 -1.44 17.97 -10.43
N LYS A 12 -0.19 18.23 -10.02
CA LYS A 12 1.00 17.94 -10.85
C LYS A 12 1.11 16.43 -11.12
N LEU A 13 0.97 15.59 -10.09
CA LEU A 13 1.02 14.14 -10.23
C LEU A 13 -0.13 13.63 -11.12
N TYR A 14 -1.34 14.17 -10.95
CA TYR A 14 -2.49 13.78 -11.77
C TYR A 14 -2.25 14.02 -13.26
N LYS A 15 -1.64 15.16 -13.62
CA LYS A 15 -1.22 15.44 -15.00
C LYS A 15 -0.22 14.38 -15.51
N ASP A 16 0.76 13.98 -14.69
CA ASP A 16 1.71 12.92 -15.06
C ASP A 16 0.99 11.56 -15.23
N VAL A 17 0.03 11.21 -14.36
CA VAL A 17 -0.78 9.98 -14.49
C VAL A 17 -1.55 9.98 -15.81
N ILE A 18 -2.19 11.08 -16.20
CA ILE A 18 -2.91 11.17 -17.49
C ILE A 18 -1.95 10.92 -18.65
N LEU A 19 -0.75 11.50 -18.60
CA LEU A 19 0.25 11.39 -19.67
C LEU A 19 0.89 9.99 -19.73
N GLY A 20 0.94 9.27 -18.61
CA GLY A 20 1.63 7.98 -18.50
C GLY A 20 3.15 8.10 -18.37
N TYR A 21 3.65 9.31 -18.07
CA TYR A 21 5.05 9.59 -17.83
C TYR A 21 5.23 10.82 -16.93
N SER A 22 6.42 10.94 -16.34
CA SER A 22 6.86 12.12 -15.59
C SER A 22 8.07 12.78 -16.25
N TYR A 23 8.00 14.10 -16.45
CA TYR A 23 9.09 14.88 -17.02
C TYR A 23 10.02 15.44 -15.93
N ILE A 24 11.33 15.24 -16.11
CA ILE A 24 12.38 15.67 -15.19
C ILE A 24 13.20 16.77 -15.84
N ALA A 25 12.89 18.02 -15.47
CA ALA A 25 13.48 19.21 -16.07
C ALA A 25 14.99 19.34 -15.84
N SER A 26 15.54 18.82 -14.73
CA SER A 26 16.97 18.93 -14.42
C SER A 26 17.86 18.17 -15.40
N GLU A 27 17.35 17.06 -15.95
CA GLU A 27 18.07 16.19 -16.88
C GLU A 27 17.49 16.24 -18.29
N ASN A 28 16.35 16.93 -18.47
CA ASN A 28 15.57 16.93 -19.70
C ASN A 28 15.22 15.51 -20.19
N ILE A 29 14.67 14.70 -19.27
CA ILE A 29 14.31 13.30 -19.53
C ILE A 29 12.85 13.03 -19.15
N TYR A 30 12.30 11.97 -19.72
CA TYR A 30 10.95 11.49 -19.49
C TYR A 30 10.99 10.10 -18.86
N ILE A 31 10.35 9.93 -17.72
CA ILE A 31 10.25 8.64 -17.03
C ILE A 31 8.88 8.05 -17.33
N LYS A 32 8.87 6.97 -18.10
CA LYS A 32 7.68 6.18 -18.39
C LYS A 32 7.14 5.58 -17.09
N HIS A 33 5.84 5.70 -16.87
CA HIS A 33 5.17 5.00 -15.78
C HIS A 33 5.09 3.51 -16.09
N PRO A 34 5.18 2.59 -15.12
CA PRO A 34 5.22 1.16 -15.40
C PRO A 34 3.91 0.66 -16.01
N PHE A 35 4.00 -0.24 -17.00
CA PHE A 35 2.88 -0.96 -17.61
C PHE A 35 2.95 -2.45 -17.27
N GLU A 36 1.83 -3.16 -17.34
CA GLU A 36 1.81 -4.62 -17.14
C GLU A 36 2.73 -5.37 -18.10
N ILE A 37 2.88 -4.88 -19.33
CA ILE A 37 3.80 -5.49 -20.30
C ILE A 37 5.27 -5.32 -19.87
N ASP A 38 5.60 -4.20 -19.20
CA ASP A 38 6.95 -3.98 -18.70
C ASP A 38 7.27 -4.98 -17.58
N LEU A 39 6.30 -5.29 -16.72
CA LEU A 39 6.40 -6.35 -15.70
C LEU A 39 6.66 -7.72 -16.32
N GLY A 40 5.95 -8.08 -17.38
CA GLY A 40 6.21 -9.33 -18.11
C GLY A 40 7.63 -9.40 -18.68
N LEU A 41 8.11 -8.31 -19.28
CA LEU A 41 9.46 -8.23 -19.84
C LEU A 41 10.55 -8.35 -18.77
N ILE A 42 10.30 -7.86 -17.56
CA ILE A 42 11.21 -8.00 -16.42
C ILE A 42 11.39 -9.47 -16.04
N GLU A 43 10.29 -10.22 -16.02
CA GLU A 43 10.31 -11.65 -15.71
C GLU A 43 11.09 -12.44 -16.79
N ASP A 44 10.90 -12.11 -18.07
CA ASP A 44 11.67 -12.72 -19.16
C ASP A 44 13.17 -12.48 -18.99
N LEU A 45 13.57 -11.23 -18.72
CA LEU A 45 14.96 -10.86 -18.47
C LEU A 45 15.53 -11.53 -17.22
N TYR A 46 14.74 -11.64 -16.16
CA TYR A 46 15.12 -12.35 -14.95
C TYR A 46 15.42 -13.82 -15.25
N ILE A 47 14.53 -14.52 -15.96
CA ILE A 47 14.71 -15.93 -16.31
C ILE A 47 15.97 -16.10 -17.17
N GLN A 48 16.20 -15.22 -18.14
CA GLN A 48 17.40 -15.25 -18.97
C GLN A 48 18.67 -15.14 -18.13
N HIS A 49 18.81 -14.08 -17.32
CA HIS A 49 20.02 -13.85 -16.52
C HIS A 49 20.20 -14.89 -15.41
N PHE A 50 19.11 -15.45 -14.87
CA PHE A 50 19.17 -16.54 -13.91
C PHE A 50 19.79 -17.80 -14.52
N ASN A 51 19.35 -18.17 -15.73
CA ASN A 51 19.89 -19.31 -16.46
C ASN A 51 21.36 -19.09 -16.84
N GLU A 52 21.72 -17.89 -17.32
CA GLU A 52 23.10 -17.51 -17.61
C GLU A 52 24.00 -17.60 -16.37
N ALA A 53 23.53 -17.11 -15.23
CA ALA A 53 24.28 -17.18 -13.97
C ALA A 53 24.52 -18.63 -13.53
N LYS A 54 23.51 -19.50 -13.68
CA LYS A 54 23.64 -20.94 -13.41
C LYS A 54 24.65 -21.62 -14.32
N VAL A 55 24.62 -21.33 -15.62
CA VAL A 55 25.59 -21.87 -16.60
C VAL A 55 27.01 -21.42 -16.24
N ARG A 56 27.17 -20.19 -15.73
CA ARG A 56 28.45 -19.65 -15.24
C ARG A 56 28.88 -20.20 -13.87
N GLY A 57 28.11 -21.13 -13.28
CA GLY A 57 28.44 -21.83 -12.04
C GLY A 57 28.01 -21.11 -10.76
N LEU A 58 27.17 -20.07 -10.85
CA LEU A 58 26.65 -19.39 -9.66
C LEU A 58 25.54 -20.26 -9.03
N PRO A 59 25.62 -20.60 -7.72
CA PRO A 59 24.62 -21.42 -7.07
C PRO A 59 23.30 -20.66 -6.91
N ASP A 60 22.18 -21.38 -6.98
CA ASP A 60 20.89 -20.86 -6.52
C ASP A 60 20.80 -20.83 -5.00
N GLU A 61 19.91 -19.98 -4.47
CA GLU A 61 19.72 -19.79 -3.03
C GLU A 61 19.44 -21.10 -2.31
N LYS A 62 18.60 -21.97 -2.90
CA LYS A 62 18.24 -23.24 -2.29
C LYS A 62 19.45 -24.16 -2.17
N SER A 63 20.24 -24.27 -3.23
CA SER A 63 21.47 -25.06 -3.24
C SER A 63 22.48 -24.51 -2.24
N LYS A 64 22.62 -23.18 -2.17
CA LYS A 64 23.54 -22.53 -1.24
C LYS A 64 23.13 -22.72 0.22
N ILE A 65 21.84 -22.62 0.55
CA ILE A 65 21.32 -22.92 1.89
C ILE A 65 21.63 -24.36 2.27
N ASN A 66 21.42 -25.32 1.35
CA ASN A 66 21.71 -26.72 1.62
C ASN A 66 23.19 -26.96 1.94
N GLU A 67 24.11 -26.27 1.25
CA GLU A 67 25.55 -26.31 1.56
C GLU A 67 25.86 -25.70 2.93
N LEU A 68 25.27 -24.55 3.26
CA LEU A 68 25.45 -23.89 4.55
C LEU A 68 24.92 -24.74 5.72
N CYS A 69 23.78 -25.40 5.54
CA CYS A 69 23.24 -26.35 6.52
C CYS A 69 24.14 -27.57 6.70
N LYS A 70 24.73 -28.11 5.62
CA LYS A 70 25.70 -29.22 5.71
C LYS A 70 27.00 -28.82 6.40
N ALA A 71 27.37 -27.54 6.32
CA ALA A 71 28.55 -26.99 6.97
C ALA A 71 28.31 -26.53 8.42
N ASP A 72 27.12 -26.78 8.98
CA ASP A 72 26.67 -26.30 10.30
C ASP A 72 26.78 -24.77 10.49
N LEU A 73 26.78 -24.00 9.39
CA LEU A 73 26.80 -22.53 9.39
C LEU A 73 25.39 -21.93 9.37
N TRP A 74 24.38 -22.74 9.03
CA TRP A 74 22.97 -22.35 8.99
C TRP A 74 22.08 -23.50 9.46
N THR A 75 20.82 -23.21 9.81
CA THR A 75 19.88 -24.24 10.28
C THR A 75 18.51 -24.12 9.62
N GLU A 76 17.88 -25.27 9.36
CA GLU A 76 16.50 -25.30 8.85
C GLU A 76 15.51 -24.64 9.80
N ASP A 77 15.78 -24.61 11.11
CA ASP A 77 14.91 -23.98 12.09
C ASP A 77 14.87 -22.47 11.91
N LYS A 78 15.99 -21.84 11.50
CA LYS A 78 16.02 -20.42 11.14
C LYS A 78 15.14 -20.14 9.91
N GLU A 79 15.18 -21.00 8.88
CA GLU A 79 14.30 -20.91 7.70
C GLU A 79 12.82 -21.08 8.07
N LYS A 80 12.50 -22.09 8.87
CA LYS A 80 11.13 -22.34 9.37
C LYS A 80 10.62 -21.15 10.19
N LYS A 81 11.48 -20.53 10.99
CA LYS A 81 11.15 -19.36 11.80
C LYS A 81 10.84 -18.13 10.96
N ILE A 82 11.58 -17.87 9.88
CA ILE A 82 11.24 -16.80 8.92
C ILE A 82 9.84 -17.03 8.31
N ILE A 83 9.56 -18.25 7.87
CA ILE A 83 8.25 -18.59 7.26
C ILE A 83 7.13 -18.43 8.28
N TYR A 84 7.34 -18.89 9.52
CA TYR A 84 6.38 -18.76 10.61
C TYR A 84 6.10 -17.28 10.93
N ASN A 85 7.15 -16.48 11.16
CA ASN A 85 7.01 -15.06 11.47
C ASN A 85 6.28 -14.29 10.35
N ARG A 86 6.58 -14.58 9.08
CA ARG A 86 5.86 -13.99 7.93
C ARG A 86 4.37 -14.31 7.94
N LYS A 87 4.00 -15.58 8.20
CA LYS A 87 2.58 -15.98 8.30
C LYS A 87 1.88 -15.28 9.46
N GLN A 88 2.53 -15.19 10.62
CA GLN A 88 1.98 -14.50 11.78
C GLN A 88 1.78 -13.01 11.51
N VAL A 89 2.75 -12.33 10.89
CA VAL A 89 2.62 -10.92 10.48
C VAL A 89 1.45 -10.72 9.51
N ALA A 90 1.28 -11.60 8.51
CA ALA A 90 0.15 -11.52 7.59
C ALA A 90 -1.19 -11.63 8.33
N ASN A 91 -1.33 -12.61 9.23
CA ASN A 91 -2.54 -12.79 10.04
C ASN A 91 -2.81 -11.58 10.95
N LEU A 92 -1.78 -11.04 11.61
CA LEU A 92 -1.91 -9.86 12.47
C LEU A 92 -2.31 -8.61 11.68
N ARG A 93 -1.79 -8.44 10.46
CA ARG A 93 -2.20 -7.35 9.55
C ARG A 93 -3.66 -7.50 9.11
N ASP A 94 -4.13 -8.71 8.86
CA ASP A 94 -5.54 -8.94 8.53
C ASP A 94 -6.46 -8.72 9.72
N THR A 95 -6.02 -9.07 10.93
CA THR A 95 -6.73 -8.71 12.17
C THR A 95 -6.76 -7.20 12.37
N LEU A 96 -5.64 -6.51 12.12
CA LEU A 96 -5.55 -5.05 12.24
C LEU A 96 -6.56 -4.32 11.35
N LYS A 97 -6.81 -4.80 10.12
CA LYS A 97 -7.81 -4.23 9.20
C LYS A 97 -9.24 -4.26 9.75
N LYS A 98 -9.54 -5.15 10.70
CA LYS A 98 -10.87 -5.34 11.29
C LYS A 98 -11.02 -4.64 12.65
N ILE A 99 -9.92 -4.14 13.21
CA ILE A 99 -9.93 -3.47 14.51
C ILE A 99 -10.34 -2.02 14.33
N ILE A 100 -11.33 -1.61 15.12
CA ILE A 100 -11.83 -0.23 15.14
C ILE A 100 -11.22 0.56 16.30
N ILE A 101 -10.78 -0.12 17.37
CA ILE A 101 -10.26 0.51 18.59
C ILE A 101 -8.74 0.76 18.48
N LYS A 102 -8.29 2.02 18.57
CA LYS A 102 -6.87 2.41 18.48
C LYS A 102 -5.96 1.74 19.52
N SER A 103 -6.41 1.54 20.76
CA SER A 103 -5.58 0.91 21.80
C SER A 103 -5.26 -0.56 21.47
N GLN A 104 -6.23 -1.29 20.93
CA GLN A 104 -6.03 -2.66 20.43
C GLN A 104 -5.17 -2.67 19.17
N ALA A 105 -5.39 -1.73 18.24
CA ALA A 105 -4.57 -1.58 17.04
C ALA A 105 -3.10 -1.29 17.38
N THR A 106 -2.85 -0.49 18.41
CA THR A 106 -1.50 -0.17 18.89
C THR A 106 -0.80 -1.41 19.45
N THR A 107 -1.50 -2.23 20.22
CA THR A 107 -0.97 -3.50 20.75
C THR A 107 -0.57 -4.45 19.62
N ILE A 108 -1.45 -4.65 18.63
CA ILE A 108 -1.16 -5.50 17.46
C ILE A 108 0.01 -4.94 16.64
N ASN A 109 0.07 -3.63 16.43
CA ASN A 109 1.20 -3.01 15.74
C ASN A 109 2.53 -3.24 16.45
N ASN A 110 2.56 -3.22 17.79
CA ASN A 110 3.76 -3.53 18.55
C ASN A 110 4.17 -5.01 18.39
N GLN A 111 3.21 -5.93 18.33
CA GLN A 111 3.48 -7.35 18.04
C GLN A 111 4.06 -7.55 16.64
N ILE A 112 3.47 -6.90 15.62
CA ILE A 112 3.98 -6.91 14.24
C ILE A 112 5.42 -6.42 14.19
N LYS A 113 5.71 -5.26 14.80
CA LYS A 113 7.07 -4.70 14.86
C LYS A 113 8.07 -5.65 15.52
N GLY A 114 7.66 -6.35 16.58
CA GLY A 114 8.51 -7.34 17.25
C GLY A 114 8.88 -8.51 16.34
N LEU A 115 7.89 -9.12 15.68
CA LEU A 115 8.09 -10.23 14.75
C LEU A 115 8.90 -9.82 13.51
N GLU A 116 8.66 -8.63 12.98
CA GLU A 116 9.42 -8.08 11.86
C GLU A 116 10.88 -7.82 12.25
N LYS A 117 11.13 -7.28 13.45
CA LYS A 117 12.49 -7.07 13.95
C LYS A 117 13.26 -8.39 14.06
N GLU A 118 12.66 -9.39 14.69
CA GLU A 118 13.26 -10.72 14.81
C GLU A 118 13.52 -11.36 13.44
N SER A 119 12.55 -11.29 12.52
CA SER A 119 12.73 -11.81 11.17
C SER A 119 13.83 -11.06 10.41
N ASN A 120 13.98 -9.76 10.60
CA ASN A 120 15.00 -8.95 9.96
C ASN A 120 16.41 -9.29 10.46
N GLU A 121 16.57 -9.61 11.75
CA GLU A 121 17.85 -10.06 12.30
C GLU A 121 18.29 -11.39 11.66
N ILE A 122 17.38 -12.36 11.56
CA ILE A 122 17.67 -13.66 10.91
C ILE A 122 17.94 -13.45 9.41
N LEU A 123 17.16 -12.60 8.73
CA LEU A 123 17.36 -12.32 7.30
C LEU A 123 18.71 -11.64 7.02
N LYS A 124 19.19 -10.76 7.90
CA LYS A 124 20.53 -10.16 7.75
C LYS A 124 21.64 -11.22 7.82
N GLU A 125 21.57 -12.09 8.82
CA GLU A 125 22.52 -13.20 8.94
C GLU A 125 22.45 -14.13 7.72
N ARG A 126 21.24 -14.43 7.23
CA ARG A 126 21.02 -15.21 6.00
C ARG A 126 21.66 -14.55 4.79
N GLU A 127 21.47 -13.25 4.63
CA GLU A 127 21.99 -12.47 3.51
C GLU A 127 23.53 -12.43 3.47
N GLU A 128 24.15 -12.27 4.64
CA GLU A 128 25.61 -12.28 4.80
C GLU A 128 26.21 -13.63 4.43
N LEU A 129 25.57 -14.74 4.82
CA LEU A 129 26.05 -16.09 4.52
C LEU A 129 25.82 -16.52 3.07
N LEU A 130 24.71 -16.10 2.46
CA LEU A 130 24.38 -16.45 1.08
C LEU A 130 25.31 -15.81 0.06
N GLY A 131 25.76 -14.57 0.32
CA GLY A 131 26.58 -13.83 -0.62
C GLY A 131 25.83 -13.56 -1.94
N VAL A 132 26.51 -13.78 -3.08
CA VAL A 132 25.96 -13.58 -4.42
C VAL A 132 25.40 -14.90 -4.96
N THR A 133 24.10 -14.94 -5.24
CA THR A 133 23.39 -16.10 -5.81
C THR A 133 22.88 -15.81 -7.22
N ALA A 134 22.50 -16.85 -7.96
CA ALA A 134 21.89 -16.72 -9.28
C ALA A 134 20.67 -15.78 -9.26
N GLU A 135 19.82 -15.89 -8.23
CA GLU A 135 18.65 -15.04 -8.02
C GLU A 135 19.05 -13.58 -7.78
N LYS A 136 20.04 -13.31 -6.92
CA LYS A 136 20.49 -11.93 -6.66
C LYS A 136 21.11 -11.29 -7.90
N TYR A 137 21.90 -12.04 -8.65
CA TYR A 137 22.47 -11.56 -9.91
C TYR A 137 21.37 -11.22 -10.92
N ALA A 138 20.43 -12.15 -11.14
CA ALA A 138 19.33 -11.97 -12.07
C ALA A 138 18.44 -10.78 -11.69
N ASN A 139 18.04 -10.67 -10.42
CA ASN A 139 17.26 -9.54 -9.91
C ASN A 139 17.98 -8.20 -10.09
N LYS A 140 19.28 -8.15 -9.82
CA LYS A 140 20.06 -6.92 -10.02
C LYS A 140 20.04 -6.50 -11.49
N ARG A 141 20.33 -7.43 -12.40
CA ARG A 141 20.39 -7.17 -13.83
C ARG A 141 19.02 -6.81 -14.42
N SER A 142 17.96 -7.53 -14.05
CA SER A 142 16.61 -7.21 -14.52
C SER A 142 16.17 -5.83 -14.03
N ASN A 143 16.43 -5.47 -12.76
CA ASN A 143 16.10 -4.15 -12.23
C ASN A 143 16.86 -3.00 -12.90
N GLU A 144 18.15 -3.19 -13.20
CA GLU A 144 18.94 -2.20 -13.98
C GLU A 144 18.31 -1.99 -15.37
N MET A 145 17.89 -3.08 -16.03
CA MET A 145 17.30 -3.04 -17.37
C MET A 145 15.91 -2.36 -17.39
N ILE A 146 15.14 -2.41 -16.29
CA ILE A 146 13.90 -1.63 -16.16
C ILE A 146 14.18 -0.16 -16.34
N ILE A 147 15.20 0.32 -15.63
CA ILE A 147 15.52 1.74 -15.53
C ILE A 147 16.00 2.23 -16.89
N TYR A 148 16.81 1.43 -17.59
CA TYR A 148 17.13 1.64 -19.00
C TYR A 148 15.87 1.79 -19.87
N ARG A 149 14.94 0.85 -19.80
CA ARG A 149 13.71 0.83 -20.63
C ARG A 149 12.66 1.86 -20.23
N SER A 150 12.84 2.53 -19.09
CA SER A 150 11.85 3.48 -18.56
C SER A 150 12.23 4.94 -18.76
N ILE A 151 13.43 5.24 -19.26
CA ILE A 151 13.90 6.61 -19.41
C ILE A 151 14.04 6.98 -20.89
N PHE A 152 13.36 8.05 -21.29
CA PHE A 152 13.20 8.48 -22.67
C PHE A 152 13.68 9.93 -22.87
N LYS A 153 14.06 10.25 -24.10
CA LYS A 153 14.43 11.62 -24.54
C LYS A 153 13.23 12.44 -24.96
N ASP A 154 12.11 11.79 -25.26
CA ASP A 154 10.92 12.40 -25.85
C ASP A 154 9.65 12.08 -25.06
N SER A 155 8.64 12.94 -25.20
CA SER A 155 7.32 12.77 -24.56
C SER A 155 6.47 11.66 -25.17
N ASP A 156 6.79 11.21 -26.39
CA ASP A 156 6.06 10.10 -27.04
C ASP A 156 6.57 8.73 -26.57
N LEU A 157 7.64 8.70 -25.75
CA LEU A 157 8.27 7.49 -25.23
C LEU A 157 8.75 6.55 -26.34
N LYS A 158 9.31 7.13 -27.43
CA LYS A 158 9.80 6.36 -28.59
C LYS A 158 11.31 6.20 -28.61
N ILE A 159 12.04 7.14 -28.01
CA ILE A 159 13.50 7.21 -28.06
C ILE A 159 14.04 7.08 -26.65
N ASN A 160 14.61 5.92 -26.33
CA ASN A 160 15.30 5.69 -25.05
C ASN A 160 16.45 6.70 -24.87
N LEU A 161 16.75 7.01 -23.60
CA LEU A 161 17.88 7.86 -23.25
C LEU A 161 19.21 7.25 -23.67
N PHE A 162 19.35 5.94 -23.50
CA PHE A 162 20.51 5.15 -23.86
C PHE A 162 20.14 4.15 -24.95
N ASN A 163 21.13 3.72 -25.74
CA ASN A 163 21.05 2.42 -26.40
C ASN A 163 21.63 1.33 -25.47
N GLU A 164 21.53 0.07 -25.85
CA GLU A 164 21.94 -1.05 -24.98
C GLU A 164 23.45 -1.04 -24.71
N GLU A 165 24.27 -0.74 -25.72
CA GLU A 165 25.73 -0.63 -25.60
C GLU A 165 26.13 0.54 -24.69
N ASP A 166 25.56 1.73 -24.91
CA ASP A 166 25.78 2.93 -24.09
C ASP A 166 25.39 2.67 -22.62
N PHE A 167 24.33 1.90 -22.39
CA PHE A 167 23.86 1.59 -21.03
C PHE A 167 24.81 0.64 -20.30
N GLU A 168 25.36 -0.36 -20.98
CA GLU A 168 26.36 -1.27 -20.40
C GLU A 168 27.68 -0.58 -20.08
N GLU A 169 28.01 0.48 -20.81
CA GLU A 169 29.21 1.30 -20.59
C GLU A 169 29.04 2.37 -19.49
N LEU A 170 27.82 2.60 -18.97
CA LEU A 170 27.59 3.57 -17.90
C LEU A 170 28.42 3.26 -16.67
N ASP A 171 29.06 4.29 -16.12
CA ASP A 171 29.78 4.14 -14.88
C ASP A 171 28.82 3.94 -13.69
N ILE A 172 29.36 3.46 -12.56
CA ILE A 172 28.57 3.18 -11.36
C ILE A 172 27.84 4.43 -10.84
N LYS A 173 28.44 5.63 -11.00
CA LYS A 173 27.87 6.89 -10.49
C LYS A 173 26.72 7.35 -11.38
N GLU A 174 26.87 7.27 -12.69
CA GLU A 174 25.83 7.59 -13.67
C GLU A 174 24.64 6.66 -13.52
N LEU A 175 24.89 5.35 -13.47
CA LEU A 175 23.82 4.38 -13.22
C LEU A 175 23.09 4.70 -11.90
N SER A 176 23.84 4.92 -10.81
CA SER A 176 23.25 5.25 -9.50
C SER A 176 22.40 6.53 -9.54
N LYS A 177 22.79 7.53 -10.33
CA LYS A 177 22.04 8.77 -10.53
C LYS A 177 20.68 8.49 -11.18
N TYR A 178 20.65 7.72 -12.28
CA TYR A 178 19.39 7.41 -12.97
C TYR A 178 18.49 6.49 -12.14
N ILE A 179 19.07 5.55 -11.39
CA ILE A 179 18.31 4.73 -10.43
C ILE A 179 17.63 5.62 -9.39
N LEU A 180 18.36 6.58 -8.81
CA LEU A 180 17.81 7.49 -7.80
C LEU A 180 16.68 8.35 -8.38
N ILE A 181 16.87 8.89 -9.58
CA ILE A 181 15.86 9.71 -10.26
C ILE A 181 14.59 8.89 -10.52
N TYR A 182 14.72 7.68 -11.09
CA TYR A 182 13.61 6.78 -11.33
C TYR A 182 12.86 6.46 -10.03
N ASN A 183 13.56 5.99 -9.00
CA ASN A 183 12.95 5.62 -7.72
C ASN A 183 12.24 6.80 -7.06
N THR A 184 12.81 8.02 -7.15
CA THR A 184 12.19 9.23 -6.61
C THR A 184 10.86 9.54 -7.30
N VAL A 185 10.79 9.36 -8.62
CA VAL A 185 9.55 9.56 -9.38
C VAL A 185 8.50 8.53 -8.99
N ILE A 186 8.88 7.25 -8.97
CA ILE A 186 7.96 6.16 -8.62
C ILE A 186 7.42 6.35 -7.19
N ASP A 187 8.25 6.79 -6.25
CA ASP A 187 7.84 7.03 -4.86
C ASP A 187 6.77 8.13 -4.72
N TYR A 188 6.73 9.11 -5.64
CA TYR A 188 5.64 10.10 -5.65
C TYR A 188 4.27 9.49 -5.97
N PHE A 189 4.22 8.39 -6.71
CA PHE A 189 2.99 7.67 -7.05
C PHE A 189 2.71 6.52 -6.09
N ASN A 190 3.10 6.66 -4.82
CA ASN A 190 2.68 5.73 -3.78
C ASN A 190 1.14 5.69 -3.60
N GLN A 191 0.67 4.61 -2.99
CA GLN A 191 -0.75 4.36 -2.75
C GLN A 191 -1.45 5.53 -2.05
N LYS A 192 -0.77 6.20 -1.10
CA LYS A 192 -1.33 7.34 -0.36
C LYS A 192 -1.68 8.49 -1.30
N ASN A 193 -0.73 8.88 -2.16
CA ASN A 193 -0.94 9.97 -3.10
C ASN A 193 -1.96 9.61 -4.19
N ILE A 194 -1.99 8.37 -4.67
CA ILE A 194 -3.00 7.90 -5.63
C ILE A 194 -4.40 7.98 -5.04
N LYS A 195 -4.61 7.51 -3.80
CA LYS A 195 -5.90 7.63 -3.10
C LYS A 195 -6.30 9.09 -2.89
N LYS A 196 -5.37 9.96 -2.50
CA LYS A 196 -5.62 11.40 -2.40
C LYS A 196 -6.04 12.01 -3.74
N MET A 197 -5.41 11.65 -4.85
CA MET A 197 -5.86 12.09 -6.18
C MET A 197 -7.27 11.57 -6.49
N ALA A 198 -7.56 10.32 -6.12
CA ALA A 198 -8.84 9.67 -6.38
C ALA A 198 -10.03 10.31 -5.65
N VAL A 199 -9.83 10.98 -4.50
CA VAL A 199 -10.92 11.70 -3.79
C VAL A 199 -11.11 13.14 -4.25
N LEU A 200 -10.20 13.68 -5.07
CA LEU A 200 -10.21 15.10 -5.41
C LEU A 200 -11.17 15.42 -6.56
N PRO A 201 -11.84 16.60 -6.54
CA PRO A 201 -12.85 16.95 -7.53
C PRO A 201 -12.35 16.97 -8.98
N PHE A 202 -11.08 17.33 -9.22
CA PHE A 202 -10.55 17.38 -10.60
C PHE A 202 -10.55 16.01 -11.30
N PHE A 203 -10.45 14.94 -10.52
CA PHE A 203 -10.48 13.58 -11.03
C PHE A 203 -11.90 13.00 -10.90
N LEU A 204 -12.52 13.07 -9.72
CA LEU A 204 -13.86 12.52 -9.49
C LEU A 204 -14.89 13.10 -10.46
N ASN A 205 -14.92 14.42 -10.65
CA ASN A 205 -15.90 15.03 -11.54
C ASN A 205 -15.74 14.52 -12.97
N SER A 206 -14.50 14.36 -13.44
CA SER A 206 -14.18 13.80 -14.75
C SER A 206 -14.64 12.33 -14.84
N LEU A 207 -14.49 11.55 -13.77
CA LEU A 207 -14.95 10.16 -13.69
C LEU A 207 -16.49 10.04 -13.67
N PHE A 208 -17.18 11.00 -13.06
CA PHE A 208 -18.65 11.02 -13.08
C PHE A 208 -19.20 11.22 -14.50
N LEU A 209 -18.52 12.03 -15.32
CA LEU A 209 -18.91 12.32 -16.71
C LEU A 209 -18.69 11.15 -17.69
N THR A 210 -17.91 10.14 -17.30
CA THR A 210 -17.47 9.05 -18.20
C THR A 210 -18.21 7.73 -17.98
N GLU A 211 -19.31 7.74 -17.19
CA GLU A 211 -20.17 6.57 -16.95
C GLU A 211 -19.43 5.28 -16.50
N ASN A 212 -18.27 5.43 -15.84
CA ASN A 212 -17.39 4.32 -15.40
C ASN A 212 -16.59 3.63 -16.52
N ASP A 213 -16.60 4.17 -17.73
CA ASP A 213 -15.85 3.60 -18.84
C ASP A 213 -14.41 4.13 -18.86
N ILE A 214 -13.47 3.22 -18.62
CA ILE A 214 -12.02 3.51 -18.58
C ILE A 214 -11.47 3.92 -19.96
N HIS A 215 -12.03 3.36 -21.03
CA HIS A 215 -11.64 3.67 -22.39
C HIS A 215 -12.12 5.07 -22.77
N ILE A 216 -13.33 5.47 -22.38
CA ILE A 216 -13.82 6.84 -22.57
C ILE A 216 -12.97 7.84 -21.76
N PHE A 217 -12.61 7.49 -20.54
CA PHE A 217 -11.86 8.39 -19.66
C PHE A 217 -10.43 8.68 -20.16
N TYR A 218 -9.67 7.63 -20.52
CA TYR A 218 -8.28 7.79 -20.96
C TYR A 218 -8.11 7.88 -22.49
N GLY A 219 -9.15 7.52 -23.26
CA GLY A 219 -9.08 7.46 -24.72
C GLY A 219 -8.19 6.35 -25.27
N LYS A 220 -7.87 5.33 -24.44
CA LYS A 220 -6.96 4.23 -24.78
C LYS A 220 -7.52 2.88 -24.31
N PRO A 221 -7.17 1.77 -24.98
CA PRO A 221 -7.41 0.42 -24.47
C PRO A 221 -6.77 0.21 -23.10
N ILE A 222 -7.41 -0.61 -22.26
CA ILE A 222 -6.91 -0.90 -20.89
C ILE A 222 -5.48 -1.47 -20.87
N VAL A 223 -5.09 -2.21 -21.92
CA VAL A 223 -3.75 -2.81 -22.07
C VAL A 223 -2.66 -1.78 -22.37
N GLU A 224 -3.05 -0.56 -22.77
CA GLU A 224 -2.16 0.58 -23.04
C GLU A 224 -2.21 1.61 -21.91
N LEU A 225 -2.65 1.20 -20.71
CA LEU A 225 -2.65 2.04 -19.53
C LEU A 225 -1.52 1.64 -18.58
N SER A 226 -0.90 2.64 -17.97
CA SER A 226 0.08 2.41 -16.91
C SER A 226 -0.61 1.89 -15.66
N THR A 227 0.14 1.21 -14.80
CA THR A 227 -0.38 0.70 -13.52
C THR A 227 -0.94 1.81 -12.64
N PHE A 228 -0.34 3.02 -12.68
CA PHE A 228 -0.86 4.18 -11.95
C PHE A 228 -2.20 4.70 -12.51
N GLN A 229 -2.41 4.65 -13.82
CA GLN A 229 -3.70 5.00 -14.43
C GLN A 229 -4.78 4.01 -14.01
N LEU A 230 -4.46 2.71 -14.02
CA LEU A 230 -5.35 1.64 -13.57
C LEU A 230 -5.69 1.78 -12.08
N GLU A 231 -4.69 2.03 -11.22
CA GLU A 231 -4.88 2.16 -9.78
C GLU A 231 -5.71 3.40 -9.43
N LEU A 232 -5.43 4.55 -10.05
CA LEU A 232 -6.20 5.77 -9.85
C LEU A 232 -7.67 5.57 -10.26
N PHE A 233 -7.90 4.98 -11.44
CA PHE A 233 -9.24 4.72 -11.94
C PHE A 233 -10.01 3.75 -11.04
N SER A 234 -9.36 2.67 -10.60
CA SER A 234 -9.95 1.67 -9.70
C SER A 234 -10.39 2.27 -8.36
N ASN A 235 -9.51 3.06 -7.70
CA ASN A 235 -9.88 3.79 -6.49
C ASN A 235 -11.03 4.77 -6.75
N GLY A 236 -10.99 5.48 -7.87
CA GLY A 236 -12.06 6.38 -8.30
C GLY A 236 -13.42 5.70 -8.43
N LEU A 237 -13.48 4.55 -9.10
CA LEU A 237 -14.72 3.77 -9.24
C LEU A 237 -15.27 3.36 -7.88
N MET A 238 -14.40 2.93 -6.97
CA MET A 238 -14.78 2.57 -5.61
C MET A 238 -15.40 3.76 -4.87
N TYR A 239 -14.77 4.93 -4.94
CA TYR A 239 -15.25 6.14 -4.28
C TYR A 239 -16.55 6.68 -4.91
N LYS A 240 -16.64 6.66 -6.24
CA LYS A 240 -17.88 6.98 -6.97
C LYS A 240 -19.03 6.06 -6.56
N ASN A 241 -18.79 4.76 -6.38
CA ASN A 241 -19.80 3.80 -5.92
C ASN A 241 -20.25 4.09 -4.48
N ILE A 242 -19.37 4.56 -3.60
CA ILE A 242 -19.73 4.97 -2.23
C ILE A 242 -20.65 6.20 -2.28
N LEU A 243 -20.29 7.23 -3.05
CA LEU A 243 -21.10 8.45 -3.21
C LEU A 243 -22.47 8.15 -3.84
N SER A 244 -22.51 7.26 -4.84
CA SER A 244 -23.75 6.90 -5.54
C SER A 244 -24.75 6.16 -4.64
N LYS A 245 -24.31 5.63 -3.49
CA LYS A 245 -25.18 5.03 -2.47
C LYS A 245 -25.77 6.05 -1.49
N GLY A 246 -25.50 7.34 -1.68
CA GLY A 246 -26.00 8.43 -0.82
C GLY A 246 -25.16 8.69 0.43
N ALA A 247 -24.01 8.02 0.59
CA ALA A 247 -23.05 8.37 1.63
C ALA A 247 -22.29 9.63 1.21
N SER A 248 -22.08 10.57 2.13
CA SER A 248 -21.29 11.78 1.88
C SER A 248 -20.41 12.12 3.09
N PRO A 249 -19.16 12.55 2.88
CA PRO A 249 -18.31 13.04 3.96
C PRO A 249 -18.90 14.32 4.58
N ILE A 250 -18.66 14.53 5.87
CA ILE A 250 -18.96 15.80 6.55
C ILE A 250 -18.02 16.88 6.00
N GLU A 251 -18.47 18.14 5.93
CA GLU A 251 -17.71 19.26 5.36
C GLU A 251 -16.30 19.41 5.95
N GLU A 252 -16.13 19.15 7.25
CA GLU A 252 -14.84 19.23 7.95
C GLU A 252 -13.77 18.29 7.37
N TYR A 253 -14.15 17.15 6.78
CA TYR A 253 -13.19 16.22 6.17
C TYR A 253 -12.57 16.75 4.89
N TYR A 254 -13.17 17.75 4.23
CA TYR A 254 -12.58 18.34 3.03
C TYR A 254 -11.37 19.24 3.33
N ASP A 255 -11.19 19.63 4.60
CA ASP A 255 -10.03 20.41 5.05
C ASP A 255 -8.78 19.53 5.30
N ASP A 256 -8.95 18.21 5.34
CA ASP A 256 -7.88 17.23 5.54
C ASP A 256 -8.04 16.03 4.59
N LEU A 257 -7.19 15.98 3.56
CA LEU A 257 -7.24 14.92 2.56
C LEU A 257 -6.99 13.52 3.13
N ASP A 258 -6.24 13.39 4.23
CA ASP A 258 -6.02 12.10 4.87
C ASP A 258 -7.33 11.62 5.53
N GLN A 259 -8.04 12.49 6.24
CA GLN A 259 -9.34 12.17 6.82
C GLN A 259 -10.39 11.85 5.76
N LEU A 260 -10.39 12.59 4.64
CA LEU A 260 -11.29 12.32 3.53
C LEU A 260 -11.05 10.92 2.93
N VAL A 261 -9.79 10.56 2.69
CA VAL A 261 -9.43 9.22 2.20
C VAL A 261 -9.85 8.15 3.20
N ASP A 262 -9.55 8.32 4.49
CA ASP A 262 -9.92 7.38 5.54
C ASP A 262 -11.43 7.14 5.59
N TRP A 263 -12.24 8.20 5.44
CA TRP A 263 -13.70 8.08 5.37
C TRP A 263 -14.14 7.18 4.21
N TYR A 264 -13.59 7.36 3.00
CA TYR A 264 -13.91 6.49 1.87
C TYR A 264 -13.47 5.04 2.10
N GLU A 265 -12.29 4.82 2.67
CA GLU A 265 -11.78 3.47 2.94
C GLU A 265 -12.62 2.73 4.00
N LEU A 266 -13.13 3.43 5.02
CA LEU A 266 -14.06 2.86 5.99
C LEU A 266 -15.38 2.45 5.34
N ASN A 267 -15.88 3.25 4.40
CA ASN A 267 -17.13 2.98 3.69
C ASN A 267 -17.00 1.91 2.58
N LYS A 268 -15.77 1.47 2.26
CA LYS A 268 -15.51 0.38 1.30
C LYS A 268 -16.13 -0.96 1.72
N ASN A 269 -16.05 -1.30 3.01
CA ASN A 269 -16.45 -2.61 3.54
C ASN A 269 -17.95 -2.72 3.86
N ILE A 270 -18.69 -1.62 3.77
CA ILE A 270 -20.13 -1.57 4.06
C ILE A 270 -20.94 -2.15 2.88
N GLY A 271 -20.27 -2.58 1.81
CA GLY A 271 -20.85 -3.15 0.59
C GLY A 271 -21.36 -4.60 0.70
N SER A 272 -21.09 -5.37 1.76
CA SER A 272 -21.73 -6.67 1.99
C SER A 272 -23.06 -6.47 2.74
N ALA A 273 -24.10 -6.05 2.00
CA ALA A 273 -25.47 -5.89 2.51
C ALA A 273 -26.08 -7.18 3.14
N SER A 274 -25.35 -8.30 3.13
CA SER A 274 -25.68 -9.56 3.81
C SER A 274 -25.20 -9.64 5.28
N GLU A 275 -24.14 -8.93 5.69
CA GLU A 275 -23.65 -8.99 7.08
C GLU A 275 -24.34 -7.98 8.00
N VAL A 276 -24.78 -6.84 7.46
CA VAL A 276 -25.49 -5.82 8.24
C VAL A 276 -26.88 -6.32 8.68
N LYS A 277 -27.55 -7.17 7.88
CA LYS A 277 -28.86 -7.73 8.22
C LYS A 277 -28.84 -8.76 9.36
N HIS A 278 -27.69 -9.32 9.70
CA HIS A 278 -27.58 -10.25 10.83
C HIS A 278 -27.33 -9.55 12.17
N ARG A 279 -26.84 -8.31 12.19
CA ARG A 279 -26.63 -7.54 13.43
C ARG A 279 -27.89 -6.83 13.92
N SER A 280 -28.87 -6.57 13.06
CA SER A 280 -30.08 -5.79 13.41
C SER A 280 -31.15 -6.55 14.19
N LYS A 281 -30.93 -7.82 14.60
CA LYS A 281 -31.94 -8.64 15.27
C LYS A 281 -31.61 -9.11 16.68
N GLU A 282 -30.39 -8.92 17.17
CA GLU A 282 -30.05 -9.19 18.56
C GLU A 282 -29.74 -7.87 19.25
N LYS A 283 -30.55 -7.54 20.27
CA LYS A 283 -30.31 -6.43 21.19
C LYS A 283 -29.15 -6.76 22.14
N ASP A 284 -28.02 -7.17 21.59
CA ASP A 284 -26.80 -7.37 22.36
C ASP A 284 -25.98 -6.09 22.27
N GLY A 285 -26.06 -5.28 23.32
CA GLY A 285 -25.27 -4.05 23.44
C GLY A 285 -23.79 -4.39 23.36
N ALA A 286 -23.12 -3.96 22.29
CA ALA A 286 -21.68 -4.17 22.11
C ALA A 286 -20.90 -3.11 22.90
N THR A 287 -20.28 -3.51 24.02
CA THR A 287 -19.46 -2.61 24.84
C THR A 287 -18.03 -2.53 24.31
N TYR A 288 -17.65 -1.37 23.77
CA TYR A 288 -16.28 -1.10 23.30
C TYR A 288 -15.41 -0.52 24.42
N ILE A 289 -14.86 -1.39 25.26
CA ILE A 289 -13.99 -1.00 26.38
C ILE A 289 -12.65 -0.49 25.83
N GLY A 290 -12.31 0.77 26.13
CA GLY A 290 -11.01 1.39 25.76
C GLY A 290 -10.97 2.15 24.44
N ALA A 291 -12.14 2.45 23.86
CA ALA A 291 -12.29 3.36 22.72
C ALA A 291 -12.49 4.82 23.17
N SER A 292 -11.95 5.77 22.42
CA SER A 292 -12.21 7.19 22.60
C SER A 292 -13.63 7.57 22.17
N LYS A 293 -14.13 8.70 22.68
CA LYS A 293 -15.49 9.18 22.36
C LYS A 293 -15.70 9.38 20.86
N ASP A 294 -14.69 9.81 20.12
CA ASP A 294 -14.81 10.04 18.69
C ASP A 294 -14.79 8.72 17.89
N GLU A 295 -14.07 7.70 18.36
CA GLU A 295 -14.15 6.34 17.80
C GLU A 295 -15.54 5.73 18.02
N ILE A 296 -16.09 5.85 19.24
CA ILE A 296 -17.45 5.37 19.55
C ILE A 296 -18.49 6.12 18.71
N LYS A 297 -18.35 7.45 18.52
CA LYS A 297 -19.24 8.21 17.64
C LYS A 297 -19.16 7.75 16.18
N SER A 298 -17.97 7.43 15.68
CA SER A 298 -17.80 6.92 14.30
C SER A 298 -18.43 5.53 14.12
N ILE A 299 -18.43 4.69 15.16
CA ILE A 299 -19.09 3.39 15.18
C ILE A 299 -20.62 3.57 15.28
N ASN A 300 -21.09 4.42 16.19
CA ASN A 300 -22.51 4.66 16.48
C ASN A 300 -23.24 5.43 15.38
N GLN A 301 -22.56 6.04 14.40
CA GLN A 301 -23.24 6.55 13.20
C GLN A 301 -23.95 5.44 12.40
N PHE A 302 -23.59 4.17 12.63
CA PHE A 302 -24.22 3.00 12.00
C PHE A 302 -25.23 2.26 12.90
N ASP A 303 -25.21 2.48 14.21
CA ASP A 303 -26.20 1.97 15.18
C ASP A 303 -26.98 3.15 15.80
N SER A 304 -28.14 3.42 15.23
CA SER A 304 -29.02 4.48 15.72
C SER A 304 -29.55 4.17 17.13
N LYS A 305 -29.23 5.06 18.10
CA LYS A 305 -29.86 5.32 19.43
C LYS A 305 -29.14 4.91 20.72
N ASP A 306 -27.86 4.53 20.72
CA ASP A 306 -27.19 4.19 21.99
C ASP A 306 -26.44 5.37 22.63
N GLU A 307 -26.67 5.57 23.94
CA GLU A 307 -25.98 6.58 24.77
C GLU A 307 -24.51 6.21 24.98
N ILE A 308 -23.61 7.16 24.74
CA ILE A 308 -22.17 6.99 25.00
C ILE A 308 -21.91 7.22 26.49
N ILE A 309 -21.67 6.14 27.23
CA ILE A 309 -21.36 6.19 28.67
C ILE A 309 -19.84 6.26 28.89
N ASP A 310 -19.39 7.24 29.67
CA ASP A 310 -17.99 7.44 30.04
C ASP A 310 -17.69 6.75 31.37
N ILE A 311 -17.08 5.57 31.31
CA ILE A 311 -16.83 4.69 32.47
C ILE A 311 -15.97 5.40 33.53
N ALA A 312 -15.02 6.25 33.14
CA ALA A 312 -14.17 6.96 34.09
C ALA A 312 -14.98 7.98 34.92
N LYS A 313 -15.92 8.68 34.28
CA LYS A 313 -16.81 9.63 34.97
C LYS A 313 -17.82 8.93 35.87
N GLU A 314 -18.33 7.78 35.46
CA GLU A 314 -19.25 7.00 36.31
C GLU A 314 -18.52 6.38 37.50
N ALA A 315 -17.26 5.97 37.35
CA ALA A 315 -16.43 5.54 38.47
C ALA A 315 -16.14 6.66 39.48
N GLU A 316 -15.86 7.89 39.00
CA GLU A 316 -15.72 9.06 39.89
C GLU A 316 -17.00 9.35 40.68
N LYS A 317 -18.18 9.27 40.04
CA LYS A 317 -19.47 9.43 40.72
C LYS A 317 -19.74 8.34 41.76
N ALA A 318 -19.21 7.13 41.55
CA ALA A 318 -19.36 5.99 42.44
C ALA A 318 -18.31 5.91 43.56
N GLY A 319 -17.38 6.87 43.66
CA GLY A 319 -16.36 6.92 44.72
C GLY A 319 -14.99 6.35 44.33
N GLY A 320 -14.72 6.20 43.03
CA GLY A 320 -13.41 5.85 42.47
C GLY A 320 -13.31 4.45 41.87
N GLU A 321 -14.19 3.52 42.26
CA GLU A 321 -14.23 2.15 41.74
C GLU A 321 -15.68 1.72 41.46
N LEU A 322 -15.91 1.07 40.32
CA LEU A 322 -17.21 0.48 39.95
C LEU A 322 -17.20 -1.01 40.31
N SER A 323 -18.21 -1.47 41.04
CA SER A 323 -18.40 -2.90 41.29
C SER A 323 -19.03 -3.58 40.06
N MET A 324 -18.91 -4.91 39.96
CA MET A 324 -19.56 -5.69 38.90
C MET A 324 -21.08 -5.45 38.83
N GLN A 325 -21.71 -5.17 39.97
CA GLN A 325 -23.14 -4.85 40.05
C GLN A 325 -23.47 -3.46 39.49
N ASP A 326 -22.55 -2.50 39.60
CA ASP A 326 -22.72 -1.15 39.06
C ASP A 326 -22.55 -1.14 37.54
N ILE A 327 -21.64 -1.97 37.02
CA ILE A 327 -21.47 -2.19 35.57
C ILE A 327 -22.74 -2.81 34.97
N ILE A 328 -23.35 -3.80 35.64
CA ILE A 328 -24.60 -4.43 35.16
C ILE A 328 -25.76 -3.42 35.12
N LYS A 329 -25.88 -2.55 36.12
CA LYS A 329 -26.91 -1.48 36.14
C LYS A 329 -26.72 -0.46 35.01
N LEU A 330 -25.48 -0.13 34.66
CA LEU A 330 -25.17 0.75 33.53
C LEU A 330 -25.55 0.13 32.16
N HIS A 331 -25.67 -1.19 32.09
CA HIS A 331 -26.07 -1.93 30.89
C HIS A 331 -27.57 -2.20 30.78
N GLY A 332 -28.40 -1.77 31.74
CA GLY A 332 -29.85 -1.88 31.67
C GLY A 332 -30.39 -3.32 31.72
N LEU A 333 -29.66 -4.25 32.34
CA LEU A 333 -30.05 -5.65 32.57
C LEU A 333 -30.48 -5.90 34.02
#